data_AF-A0A8T4WCU5-F1
#
_entry.id   AF-A0A8T4WCU5-F1
#
_cell.length_a   1.000
_cell.length_b   1.000
_cell.length_c   1.000
_cell.angle_alpha   90.00
_cell.angle_beta   90.00
_cell.angle_gamma   90.00
#
_symmetry.space_group_name_H-M   'P 1'
#
loop_
_entity.id
_entity.type
_entity.pdbx_description
1 polymer ?
#
loop_
_entity_poly.entity_id
_entity_poly.type
_entity_poly.pdbx_seq_one_letter_code
_entity_poly.pdbx_strand_id
1 'polypeptide(L)'
;ATQEPSALHASAIKQSDMIIAHNMTAKGDLDALKLAKQSYMKEGLDEVVADMEFKRGLAMIFDDKRRELQMCRIRPRHTLHTGVDASALPPEERF
;
A
#
# COMPACT_ATOMS: atom_id res chain seq x y z
N ALA A 1 4.51 -1.71 -8.79
CA ALA A 1 4.47 -1.62 -7.31
C ALA A 1 5.62 -0.74 -6.88
N THR A 2 5.39 0.17 -5.93
CA THR A 2 6.41 1.07 -5.39
C THR A 2 6.24 1.14 -3.87
N GLN A 3 7.34 1.38 -3.17
CA GLN A 3 7.32 1.70 -1.74
C GLN A 3 7.28 3.21 -1.48
N GLU A 4 7.51 4.02 -2.52
CA GLU A 4 7.58 5.48 -2.47
C GLU A 4 6.63 6.07 -3.52
N PRO A 5 5.31 6.06 -3.29
CA PRO A 5 4.36 6.64 -4.24
C PRO A 5 4.58 8.14 -4.46
N SER A 6 5.14 8.89 -3.49
CA SER A 6 5.49 10.30 -3.68
C SER A 6 6.58 10.54 -4.72
N ALA A 7 7.41 9.53 -5.01
CA ALA A 7 8.43 9.59 -6.06
C ALA A 7 7.85 9.34 -7.46
N LEU A 8 6.61 8.85 -7.56
CA LEU A 8 5.93 8.67 -8.84
C LEU A 8 5.40 10.01 -9.36
N HIS A 9 5.40 10.16 -10.69
CA HIS A 9 4.75 11.30 -11.31
C HIS A 9 3.25 11.33 -10.98
N ALA A 10 2.73 12.49 -10.56
CA ALA A 10 1.36 12.62 -10.07
C ALA A 10 0.29 12.13 -11.07
N SER A 11 0.55 12.24 -12.37
CA SER A 11 -0.38 11.73 -13.40
C SER A 11 -0.55 10.21 -13.34
N ALA A 12 0.51 9.46 -13.02
CA ALA A 12 0.45 8.00 -12.95
C ALA A 12 -0.48 7.54 -11.81
N ILE A 13 -0.40 8.22 -10.66
CA ILE A 13 -1.28 7.94 -9.52
C ILE A 13 -2.72 8.31 -9.85
N LYS A 14 -2.95 9.49 -10.46
CA LYS A 14 -4.30 9.96 -10.83
C LYS A 14 -4.97 9.06 -11.87
N GLN A 15 -4.23 8.65 -12.90
CA GLN A 15 -4.72 7.80 -13.99
C GLN A 15 -4.88 6.33 -13.58
N SER A 16 -4.50 5.95 -12.36
CA SER A 16 -4.73 4.59 -11.87
C SER A 16 -6.22 4.40 -11.55
N ASP A 17 -6.88 3.48 -12.25
CA ASP A 17 -8.28 3.09 -11.97
C ASP A 17 -8.44 2.51 -10.56
N MET A 18 -7.41 1.79 -10.08
CA MET A 18 -7.39 1.18 -8.76
C MET A 18 -6.02 1.31 -8.13
N ILE A 19 -5.98 1.65 -6.83
CA ILE A 19 -4.75 1.69 -6.04
C ILE A 19 -4.96 0.79 -4.83
N ILE A 20 -4.01 -0.11 -4.60
CA ILE A 20 -3.96 -0.97 -3.42
C ILE A 20 -2.74 -0.54 -2.61
N ALA A 21 -2.96 0.05 -1.45
CA ALA A 21 -1.91 0.53 -0.57
C ALA A 21 -1.95 -0.27 0.74
N HIS A 22 -0.84 -0.92 1.07
CA HIS A 22 -0.64 -1.47 2.42
C HIS A 22 -0.41 -0.35 3.43
N ASN A 23 -0.27 -0.72 4.71
CA ASN A 23 0.07 0.25 5.75
C ASN A 23 1.33 1.04 5.39
N MET A 24 1.23 2.37 5.46
CA MET A 24 2.28 3.32 5.14
C MET A 24 2.28 4.42 6.21
N THR A 25 3.46 4.77 6.71
CA THR A 25 3.64 5.79 7.75
C THR A 25 4.31 7.06 7.23
N ALA A 26 4.91 7.00 6.04
CA ALA A 26 5.59 8.14 5.43
C ALA A 26 4.57 9.21 5.00
N LYS A 27 4.63 10.37 5.66
CA LYS A 27 3.68 11.47 5.42
C LYS A 27 3.62 11.92 3.96
N GLY A 28 4.77 12.07 3.30
CA GLY A 28 4.82 12.50 1.90
C GLY A 28 4.11 11.53 0.95
N ASP A 29 4.22 10.23 1.22
CA ASP A 29 3.57 9.18 0.45
C ASP A 29 2.06 9.12 0.71
N LEU A 30 1.63 9.31 1.96
CA LEU A 30 0.22 9.47 2.32
C LEU A 30 -0.39 10.70 1.65
N ASP A 31 0.30 11.84 1.67
CA ASP A 31 -0.16 13.07 1.06
C ASP A 31 -0.26 12.95 -0.47
N ALA A 32 0.67 12.24 -1.12
CA ALA A 32 0.59 11.94 -2.55
C ALA A 32 -0.67 11.13 -2.91
N LEU A 33 -1.01 10.14 -2.08
CA LEU A 33 -2.25 9.36 -2.24
C LEU A 33 -3.50 10.20 -1.97
N LYS A 34 -3.51 11.01 -0.90
CA LYS A 34 -4.61 11.93 -0.58
C LYS A 34 -4.88 12.89 -1.72
N LEU A 35 -3.84 13.50 -2.29
CA LEU A 35 -3.95 14.46 -3.38
C LEU A 35 -4.48 13.82 -4.66
N ALA A 36 -4.06 12.58 -4.95
CA ALA A 36 -4.50 11.86 -6.14
C ALA A 36 -5.95 11.33 -6.01
N LYS A 37 -6.38 10.99 -4.79
CA LYS A 37 -7.65 10.29 -4.51
C LYS A 37 -8.49 10.98 -3.42
N GLN A 38 -8.55 12.31 -3.44
CA GLN A 38 -9.29 13.09 -2.45
C GLN A 38 -10.81 12.80 -2.45
N SER A 39 -11.39 12.58 -3.61
CA SER A 39 -12.85 12.41 -3.78
C SER A 39 -13.41 11.08 -3.26
N TYR A 40 -12.55 10.12 -2.91
CA TYR A 40 -12.94 8.76 -2.50
C TYR A 40 -13.06 8.61 -0.98
N MET A 41 -12.62 9.62 -0.23
CA MET A 41 -12.48 9.58 1.22
C MET A 41 -13.70 10.22 1.88
N LYS A 42 -14.59 9.39 2.45
CA LYS A 42 -15.70 9.83 3.29
C LYS A 42 -15.22 10.17 4.71
N GLU A 43 -14.24 9.40 5.20
CA GLU A 43 -13.53 9.53 6.47
C GLU A 43 -12.09 9.99 6.20
N GLY A 44 -11.38 10.52 7.21
CA GLY A 44 -10.01 10.99 7.01
C GLY A 44 -9.05 9.82 6.76
N LEU A 45 -8.19 9.90 5.73
CA LEU A 45 -7.18 8.84 5.47
C LEU A 45 -6.33 8.54 6.70
N ASP A 46 -6.08 9.55 7.53
CA ASP A 46 -5.26 9.42 8.73
C ASP A 46 -5.91 8.48 9.77
N GLU A 47 -7.25 8.46 9.85
CA GLU A 47 -8.00 7.55 10.72
C GLU A 47 -7.88 6.10 10.21
N VAL A 48 -8.06 5.92 8.89
CA VAL A 48 -7.93 4.60 8.24
C VAL A 48 -6.51 4.05 8.37
N VAL A 49 -5.50 4.90 8.27
CA VAL A 49 -4.09 4.50 8.44
C VAL A 49 -3.80 4.15 9.89
N ALA A 50 -4.31 4.91 10.85
CA ALA A 50 -4.16 4.57 12.27
C ALA A 50 -4.76 3.19 12.59
N ASP A 51 -5.92 2.85 12.03
CA ASP A 51 -6.55 1.54 12.19
C ASP A 51 -5.71 0.37 11.63
N MET A 52 -4.85 0.65 10.64
CA MET A 52 -3.99 -0.36 10.03
C MET A 52 -2.72 -0.68 10.82
N GLU A 53 -2.27 0.22 11.69
CA GLU A 53 -0.86 0.43 12.06
C GLU A 53 -0.10 -0.85 12.50
N PHE A 54 -0.81 -1.86 13.03
CA PHE A 54 -0.20 -3.06 13.63
C PHE A 54 -0.55 -4.39 12.95
N LYS A 55 -1.31 -4.40 11.86
CA LYS A 55 -1.82 -5.66 11.26
C LYS A 55 -1.25 -5.93 9.88
N ARG A 56 -0.31 -6.89 9.80
CA ARG A 56 0.25 -7.35 8.52
C ARG A 56 -0.85 -7.83 7.57
N GLY A 57 -0.67 -7.48 6.30
CA GLY A 57 -1.59 -7.85 5.24
C GLY A 57 -2.85 -6.98 5.12
N LEU A 58 -3.08 -6.00 6.01
CA LEU A 58 -4.12 -5.00 5.76
C LEU A 58 -3.74 -4.10 4.59
N ALA A 59 -4.74 -3.72 3.80
CA ALA A 59 -4.60 -2.80 2.69
C ALA A 59 -5.85 -1.95 2.52
N MET A 60 -5.62 -0.72 2.08
CA MET A 60 -6.61 0.20 1.53
C MET A 60 -6.73 -0.02 0.03
N ILE A 61 -7.96 -0.05 -0.48
CA ILE A 61 -8.27 -0.11 -1.89
C ILE A 61 -9.01 1.17 -2.26
N PHE A 62 -8.40 1.98 -3.11
CA PHE A 62 -9.05 3.10 -3.79
C PHE A 62 -9.61 2.58 -5.11
N ASP A 63 -10.94 2.56 -5.25
CA ASP A 63 -11.62 2.12 -6.46
C ASP A 63 -12.28 3.33 -7.16
N ASP A 64 -11.77 3.69 -8.34
CA ASP A 64 -12.31 4.82 -9.10
C ASP A 64 -13.76 4.58 -9.54
N LYS A 65 -14.08 3.36 -9.95
CA LYS A 65 -15.41 3.02 -10.48
C LYS A 65 -16.48 3.10 -9.41
N ARG A 66 -16.17 2.67 -8.19
CA ARG A 66 -17.10 2.72 -7.05
C ARG A 66 -17.07 4.03 -6.29
N ARG A 67 -16.07 4.88 -6.56
CA ARG A 67 -15.80 6.12 -5.84
C ARG A 67 -15.70 5.91 -4.32
N GLU A 68 -15.02 4.86 -3.91
CA GLU A 68 -14.97 4.45 -2.50
C GLU A 68 -13.56 3.99 -2.10
N LEU A 69 -13.23 4.24 -0.83
CA LEU A 69 -12.10 3.66 -0.13
C LEU A 69 -12.58 2.44 0.66
N GLN A 70 -11.99 1.27 0.41
CA GLN A 70 -12.32 0.03 1.10
C GLN A 70 -11.12 -0.54 1.82
N MET A 71 -11.34 -1.18 2.96
CA MET A 71 -10.32 -1.88 3.72
C MET A 71 -10.42 -3.38 3.50
N CYS A 72 -9.29 -4.04 3.26
CA CYS A 72 -9.26 -5.50 3.14
C CYS A 72 -8.03 -6.10 3.81
N ARG A 73 -8.04 -7.43 3.98
CA ARG A 73 -6.87 -8.20 4.41
C ARG A 73 -6.42 -9.11 3.27
N ILE A 74 -5.21 -8.90 2.80
CA ILE A 74 -4.56 -9.73 1.80
C ILE A 74 -4.19 -11.08 2.41
N ARG A 75 -4.59 -12.16 1.72
CA ARG A 75 -4.25 -13.53 2.11
C ARG A 75 -2.75 -13.78 1.88
N PRO A 76 -2.04 -14.43 2.81
CA PRO A 76 -0.65 -14.83 2.59
C PRO A 76 -0.46 -15.69 1.33
N ARG A 77 0.65 -15.48 0.63
CA ARG A 77 1.00 -16.24 -0.57
C ARG A 77 1.35 -17.69 -0.20
N HIS A 78 0.83 -18.66 -0.95
CA HIS A 78 1.22 -20.08 -0.82
C HIS A 78 2.10 -20.56 -1.98
N THR A 79 2.17 -19.80 -3.07
CA THR A 79 3.04 -20.10 -4.20
C THR A 79 4.46 -19.63 -3.91
N LEU A 80 5.45 -20.40 -4.39
CA LEU A 80 6.85 -20.06 -4.25
C LEU A 80 7.14 -18.70 -4.92
N HIS A 81 7.96 -17.89 -4.26
CA HIS A 81 8.58 -16.72 -4.85
C HIS A 81 10.10 -16.83 -4.69
N THR A 82 10.85 -16.45 -5.71
CA THR A 82 12.32 -16.36 -5.67
C THR A 82 12.83 -15.07 -5.02
N GLY A 83 11.94 -14.22 -4.51
CA GLY A 83 12.32 -13.07 -3.70
C GLY A 83 12.85 -13.54 -2.36
N VAL A 84 14.14 -13.32 -2.13
CA VAL A 84 14.80 -13.48 -0.83
C VAL A 84 14.99 -12.10 -0.23
N ASP A 85 14.85 -11.99 1.09
CA ASP A 85 15.30 -10.79 1.78
C ASP A 85 16.81 -10.66 1.61
N ALA A 86 17.28 -9.45 1.32
CA ALA A 86 18.70 -9.20 1.23
C ALA A 86 19.33 -9.46 2.60
N SER A 87 20.14 -10.51 2.69
CA SER A 87 20.93 -10.82 3.88
C SER A 87 22.36 -10.40 3.65
N ALA A 88 22.89 -9.55 4.53
CA ALA A 88 24.33 -9.27 4.57
C ALA A 88 25.13 -10.46 5.12
N LEU A 89 24.45 -11.41 5.79
CA LEU A 89 25.03 -12.65 6.28
C LEU A 89 24.92 -13.73 5.21
N PRO A 90 25.97 -14.56 5.02
CA PRO A 90 25.88 -15.72 4.15
C PRO A 90 24.74 -16.64 4.63
N PRO A 91 24.04 -17.31 3.71
CA PRO A 91 22.95 -18.20 4.08
C PRO A 91 23.47 -19.28 5.04
N GLU A 92 22.80 -19.44 6.18
CA GLU A 92 23.11 -20.53 7.12
C GLU A 92 22.98 -21.87 6.40
N GLU A 93 24.02 -22.72 6.48
CA GLU A 93 23.96 -24.09 5.99
C GLU A 93 22.86 -24.83 6.77
N ARG A 94 21.75 -25.11 6.10
CA ARG A 94 20.71 -25.98 6.64
C ARG A 94 21.18 -27.43 6.46
N PHE A 95 21.55 -28.07 7.57
CA PHE A 95 21.79 -29.52 7.66
C PHE A 95 20.49 -30.31 7.46
#